data_AF-K1JPM5-F1
#
_entry.id   AF-K1JPM5-F1
#
_cell.length_a   1.000
_cell.length_b   1.000
_cell.length_c   1.000
_cell.angle_alpha   90.00
_cell.angle_beta   90.00
_cell.angle_gamma   90.00
#
_symmetry.space_group_name_H-M   'P 1'
#
loop_
_entity.id
_entity.type
_entity.pdbx_description
1 polymer ?
#
loop_
_entity_poly.entity_id
_entity_poly.type
_entity_poly.pdbx_seq_one_letter_code
_entity_poly.pdbx_strand_id
1 'polypeptide(L)' 'MRNLTVNDVAKALNKSPQYIRICLQKGLLPFGTAAKMPGSNQWSYCIFPKKFKEYVGDEAV' A
#
# COMPACT_ATOMS: atom_id res chain seq x y z
N MET A 1 9.36 -5.52 13.23
CA MET A 1 8.90 -4.61 12.16
C MET A 1 7.38 -4.58 12.19
N ARG A 2 6.75 -3.41 12.25
CA ARG A 2 5.29 -3.31 12.11
C ARG A 2 4.92 -3.44 10.62
N ASN A 3 3.94 -4.27 10.31
CA ASN A 3 3.37 -4.32 8.97
C ASN A 3 2.54 -3.05 8.76
N LEU A 4 2.84 -2.30 7.71
CA LEU A 4 1.99 -1.18 7.27
C LEU A 4 0.73 -1.76 6.63
N THR A 5 -0.42 -1.29 7.08
CA THR A 5 -1.69 -1.64 6.46
C THR A 5 -2.02 -0.66 5.34
N VAL A 6 -2.94 -1.06 4.45
CA VAL A 6 -3.51 -0.17 3.43
C VAL A 6 -4.11 1.09 4.08
N ASN A 7 -4.68 0.98 5.27
CA ASN A 7 -5.28 2.11 5.98
C ASN A 7 -4.22 3.10 6.48
N ASP A 8 -3.08 2.61 6.96
CA ASP A 8 -1.99 3.47 7.42
C ASP A 8 -1.40 4.25 6.24
N VAL A 9 -1.16 3.57 5.12
CA VAL A 9 -0.70 4.20 3.87
C VAL A 9 -1.71 5.23 3.36
N ALA A 10 -3.00 4.89 3.39
CA ALA A 10 -4.06 5.79 2.96
C ALA A 10 -4.09 7.09 3.79
N LYS A 11 -3.95 6.97 5.11
CA LYS A 11 -3.84 8.12 6.02
C LYS A 11 -2.62 8.98 5.71
N ALA A 12 -1.45 8.35 5.57
CA ALA A 12 -0.20 9.05 5.31
C ALA A 12 -0.18 9.77 3.94
N LEU A 13 -0.87 9.22 2.93
CA LEU A 13 -0.98 9.85 1.60
C LEU A 13 -2.19 10.78 1.44
N ASN A 14 -3.00 10.95 2.49
CA ASN A 14 -4.28 11.66 2.44
C ASN A 14 -5.18 11.19 1.27
N LYS A 15 -5.28 9.86 1.10
CA LYS A 15 -6.10 9.21 0.07
C LYS A 15 -7.07 8.21 0.72
N SER A 16 -8.06 7.78 -0.06
CA SER A 16 -8.95 6.71 0.40
C SER A 16 -8.23 5.35 0.37
N PRO A 17 -8.56 4.41 1.29
CA PRO A 17 -8.02 3.05 1.24
C PRO A 17 -8.30 2.35 -0.09
N GLN A 18 -9.45 2.66 -0.72
CA GLN A 18 -9.83 2.07 -2.00
C GLN A 18 -8.93 2.54 -3.15
N TYR A 19 -8.51 3.80 -3.15
CA TYR A 19 -7.52 4.31 -4.10
C TYR A 19 -6.20 3.53 -3.97
N ILE A 20 -5.69 3.36 -2.74
CA ILE A 20 -4.46 2.61 -2.49
C ILE A 20 -4.57 1.16 -2.96
N ARG A 21 -5.71 0.48 -2.70
CA ARG A 21 -5.95 -0.88 -3.20
C ARG A 21 -5.85 -0.95 -4.72
N ILE A 22 -6.56 -0.07 -5.44
CA ILE A 22 -6.57 -0.06 -6.91
C ILE A 22 -5.16 0.19 -7.46
N CYS A 23 -4.42 1.14 -6.89
CA CYS A 23 -3.08 1.45 -7.35
C CYS A 23 -2.09 0.30 -7.08
N LEU A 24 -2.18 -0.37 -5.94
CA LEU A 24 -1.36 -1.56 -5.64
C LEU A 24 -1.70 -2.74 -6.56
N GLN A 25 -3.00 -2.96 -6.84
CA GLN A 25 -3.46 -3.99 -7.78
C GLN A 25 -2.97 -3.75 -9.20
N LYS A 26 -2.88 -2.48 -9.62
CA LYS A 26 -2.36 -2.08 -10.92
C LYS A 26 -0.84 -1.94 -10.97
N GLY A 27 -0.13 -2.14 -9.87
CA GLY A 27 1.33 -1.97 -9.79
C GLY A 27 1.80 -0.52 -9.97
N LEU A 28 0.96 0.47 -9.68
CA LEU A 28 1.24 1.90 -9.88
C LEU A 28 2.04 2.54 -8.74
N LEU A 29 2.10 1.88 -7.58
CA LEU A 29 2.81 2.40 -6.40
C LEU A 29 4.11 1.61 -6.20
N PRO A 30 5.28 2.26 -6.17
CA PRO A 30 6.58 1.58 -6.14
C PRO A 30 6.94 0.96 -4.78
N PHE A 31 6.11 1.20 -3.74
CA PHE A 31 6.37 0.79 -2.36
C PHE A 31 5.53 -0.40 -1.89
N GLY A 32 4.73 -1.02 -2.75
CA GLY A 32 3.93 -2.19 -2.38
C GLY A 32 3.45 -2.99 -3.58
N THR A 33 2.82 -4.12 -3.29
CA THR A 33 2.21 -5.00 -4.28
C THR A 33 0.90 -5.57 -3.75
N ALA A 34 0.03 -6.00 -4.66
CA ALA A 34 -1.16 -6.76 -4.32
C ALA A 34 -1.23 -8.04 -5.16
N ALA A 35 -1.58 -9.14 -4.51
CA ALA A 35 -1.79 -10.43 -5.16
C ALA A 35 -3.25 -10.86 -4.98
N LYS A 36 -3.88 -11.33 -6.05
CA LYS A 36 -5.19 -11.98 -5.97
C LYS A 36 -4.97 -13.43 -5.57
N MET A 37 -5.69 -13.89 -4.54
CA MET A 37 -5.58 -15.28 -4.09
C MET A 37 -6.17 -16.23 -5.14
N PRO A 38 -5.50 -17.35 -5.47
CA PRO A 38 -6.01 -18.30 -6.44
C PRO A 38 -7.35 -18.88 -5.96
N GLY A 39 -8.35 -18.90 -6.84
CA GLY A 39 -9.70 -19.38 -6.51
C GLY A 39 -10.51 -18.47 -5.59
N SER A 40 -10.05 -17.24 -5.29
CA SER A 40 -10.77 -16.29 -4.42
C SER A 40 -10.88 -14.89 -5.02
N ASN A 41 -11.93 -14.16 -4.63
CA ASN A 41 -12.07 -12.73 -4.94
C ASN A 41 -11.33 -11.83 -3.94
N GLN A 42 -10.64 -12.43 -2.97
CA GLN A 42 -9.83 -11.70 -2.00
C GLN A 42 -8.46 -11.32 -2.56
N TRP A 43 -7.99 -10.16 -2.10
CA TRP A 43 -6.68 -9.62 -2.42
C TRP A 43 -5.85 -9.53 -1.15
N SER A 44 -4.60 -9.93 -1.25
CA SER A 44 -3.60 -9.73 -0.23
C SER A 44 -2.67 -8.59 -0.63
N TYR A 45 -2.35 -7.74 0.34
CA TYR A 45 -1.55 -6.54 0.14
C TYR A 45 -0.25 -6.69 0.91
N CYS A 46 0.86 -6.39 0.24
CA CYS A 46 2.18 -6.33 0.86
C CYS A 46 2.75 -4.93 0.63
N ILE A 47 2.99 -4.21 1.72
CA ILE A 47 3.59 -2.87 1.69
C ILE A 47 4.99 -2.98 2.28
N PHE A 48 5.98 -2.44 1.56
CA PHE A 48 7.37 -2.42 1.98
C PHE A 48 7.65 -1.15 2.77
N PRO A 49 7.82 -1.21 4.11
CA PRO A 49 7.89 0.01 4.93
C PRO A 49 9.06 0.92 4.60
N LYS A 50 10.20 0.36 4.19
CA LYS A 50 11.38 1.14 3.78
C LYS A 50 11.08 1.98 2.54
N LYS A 51 10.59 1.33 1.48
CA LYS A 51 10.21 2.01 0.23
C LYS A 51 9.09 3.02 0.42
N PHE A 52 8.15 2.72 1.33
CA PHE A 52 7.06 3.65 1.60
C PHE A 52 7.57 4.94 2.25
N LYS A 53 8.47 4.83 3.23
CA LYS A 53 9.12 6.01 3.85
C LYS A 53 9.90 6.83 2.83
N GLU A 54 10.67 6.17 1.96
CA GLU A 54 11.40 6.83 0.86
C GLU A 54 10.45 7.55 -0.11
N TYR A 55 9.27 6.98 -0.38
CA TYR A 55 8.30 7.56 -1.30
C TYR A 55 7.59 8.80 -0.75
N VAL A 56 7.22 8.79 0.53
CA VAL A 56 6.52 9.91 1.17
C VAL A 56 7.49 11.05 1.51
N GLY A 57 8.79 10.75 1.62
CA GLY A 57 9.79 11.68 2.14
C GLY A 57 9.66 11.88 3.65
N ASP A 58 10.60 12.61 4.25
CA ASP A 58 10.57 12.98 5.68
C ASP A 58 9.45 13.99 6.02
N GLU A 59 8.59 14.34 5.07
CA GLU A 59 7.54 15.37 5.22
C GLU A 59 6.19 14.84 5.74
N ALA A 60 6.18 13.62 6.30
CA ALA A 60 5.02 13.05 6.98
C ALA A 60 5.40 12.35 8.28
N VAL A 61 6.10 13.07 9.16
CA VAL A 61 6.17 12.79 10.61
C VAL A 61 5.69 14.01 11.37
#